data_AF-A0A5D4SPM3-F1
#
_entry.id   AF-A0A5D4SPM3-F1
#
_cell.length_a   1.000
_cell.length_b   1.000
_cell.length_c   1.000
_cell.angle_alpha   90.00
_cell.angle_beta   90.00
_cell.angle_gamma   90.00
#
_symmetry.space_group_name_H-M   'P 1'
#
loop_
_entity.id
_entity.type
_entity.pdbx_description
1 polymer ?
#
loop_
_entity_poly.entity_id
_entity_poly.type
_entity_poly.pdbx_seq_one_letter_code
_entity_poly.pdbx_strand_id
1 'polypeptide(L)'
;MTDCQISVTLRNEKKVKPEAAALEFGRNFTDHMFVMDYKEGLGWHDPRIIPYQPLTLDPAAMIFHYGQSVFEGLKAYRTKDQEILLFRPEKNLERLNRSNSRLCIPHIDEDLALEALKKLLMIEEEWVPSAEGTSLYIRPFVISTEPYLGVAPSASYQFIIILSPVGAYYKEGINPVRIAVEREFVRAVPGGTGNAKTGGNYAGSLKAQQGAGKGGYAQVLWLDGKEKKYIEEVGSMNVFFKVNGEIITPALNGSILEGVTRNSIIALLEEWGHQVTEKRIAIEELAQAYRNGELEEAFGTGTAAVISPIGEFLWQDEKLVINNGETGELSRKLYDTLTGIQYGRVADPFGWTVKVEKPAAAKV
;
A
#
# COMPACT_ATOMS: atom_id res chain seq x y z
N MET A 1 16.94 22.00 14.14
CA MET A 1 16.02 20.88 14.41
C MET A 1 15.77 20.90 15.90
N THR A 2 14.60 21.38 16.30
CA THR A 2 14.18 21.36 17.70
C THR A 2 13.95 19.91 18.07
N ASP A 3 14.64 19.39 19.11
CA ASP A 3 14.40 18.07 19.69
C ASP A 3 12.92 17.95 20.11
N CYS A 4 12.05 17.51 19.20
CA CYS A 4 10.65 17.27 19.52
C CYS A 4 10.56 15.88 20.16
N GLN A 5 10.70 15.85 21.49
CA GLN A 5 10.67 14.60 22.24
C GLN A 5 9.30 13.91 22.10
N ILE A 6 9.27 12.75 21.44
CA ILE A 6 8.05 11.94 21.31
C ILE A 6 7.68 11.39 22.69
N SER A 7 6.57 11.87 23.25
CA SER A 7 6.07 11.39 24.54
C SER A 7 5.51 9.98 24.43
N VAL A 8 5.59 9.19 25.50
CA VAL A 8 5.12 7.79 25.51
C VAL A 8 4.26 7.55 26.74
N THR A 9 3.03 7.10 26.50
CA THR A 9 2.12 6.59 27.53
C THR A 9 1.84 5.12 27.24
N LEU A 10 2.33 4.23 28.11
CA LEU A 10 2.09 2.80 27.97
C LEU A 10 0.75 2.41 28.59
N ARG A 11 0.10 1.39 28.03
CA ARG A 11 -1.12 0.81 28.63
C ARG A 11 -0.76 -0.13 29.79
N ASN A 12 -1.63 -0.20 30.80
CA ASN A 12 -1.43 -1.05 31.98
C ASN A 12 -1.57 -2.55 31.68
N GLU A 13 -2.52 -2.93 30.81
CA GLU A 13 -2.84 -4.32 30.48
C GLU A 13 -2.69 -4.58 28.98
N LYS A 14 -1.76 -5.42 28.56
CA LYS A 14 -1.57 -5.78 27.13
C LYS A 14 -2.76 -6.60 26.60
N LYS A 15 -3.16 -6.36 25.36
CA LYS A 15 -4.11 -7.21 24.62
C LYS A 15 -3.53 -8.60 24.41
N VAL A 16 -4.40 -9.60 24.35
CA VAL A 16 -4.05 -10.95 23.91
C VAL A 16 -3.73 -10.90 22.41
N LYS A 17 -2.59 -11.45 22.01
CA LYS A 17 -2.18 -11.50 20.61
C LYS A 17 -2.91 -12.64 19.90
N PRO A 18 -3.44 -12.42 18.68
CA PRO A 18 -4.08 -13.47 17.91
C PRO A 18 -3.06 -14.51 17.44
N GLU A 19 -3.50 -15.76 17.35
CA GLU A 19 -2.72 -16.85 16.73
C GLU A 19 -2.44 -16.56 15.26
N ALA A 20 -1.25 -16.95 14.78
CA ALA A 20 -0.82 -16.66 13.40
C ALA A 20 -1.81 -17.18 12.33
N ALA A 21 -2.40 -18.35 12.55
CA ALA A 21 -3.36 -18.97 11.63
C ALA A 21 -4.71 -18.23 11.54
N ALA A 22 -5.02 -17.40 12.54
CA ALA A 22 -6.24 -16.61 12.64
C ALA A 22 -6.04 -15.15 12.19
N LEU A 23 -4.85 -14.78 11.72
CA LEU A 23 -4.57 -13.41 11.27
C LEU A 23 -5.34 -13.09 9.98
N GLU A 24 -6.23 -12.11 10.08
CA GLU A 24 -6.92 -11.47 8.97
C GLU A 24 -6.35 -10.06 8.73
N PHE A 25 -6.33 -9.62 7.48
CA PHE A 25 -5.84 -8.29 7.12
C PHE A 25 -6.69 -7.19 7.76
N GLY A 26 -6.08 -6.34 8.59
CA GLY A 26 -6.70 -5.12 9.12
C GLY A 26 -7.81 -5.34 10.16
N ARG A 27 -7.82 -6.49 10.85
CA ARG A 27 -8.84 -6.82 11.86
C ARG A 27 -8.37 -6.64 13.31
N ASN A 28 -7.13 -7.04 13.59
CA ASN A 28 -6.53 -6.94 14.92
C ASN A 28 -5.59 -5.73 14.95
N PHE A 29 -5.51 -5.03 16.07
CA PHE A 29 -4.67 -3.84 16.22
C PHE A 29 -3.87 -3.90 17.51
N THR A 30 -2.63 -3.41 17.44
CA THR A 30 -1.63 -3.43 18.52
C THR A 30 -2.03 -2.62 19.75
N ASP A 31 -1.19 -2.64 20.80
CA ASP A 31 -1.52 -2.04 22.09
C ASP A 31 -1.54 -0.50 22.06
N HIS A 32 -0.71 0.11 21.22
CA HIS A 32 -0.48 1.55 21.11
C HIS A 32 -0.62 2.03 19.66
N MET A 33 -0.72 3.34 19.52
CA MET A 33 -0.69 4.09 18.26
C MET A 33 0.15 5.35 18.43
N PHE A 34 0.69 5.88 17.33
CA PHE A 34 1.29 7.20 17.30
C PHE A 34 0.27 8.26 16.87
N VAL A 35 0.33 9.44 17.47
CA VAL A 35 -0.48 10.62 17.11
C VAL A 35 0.40 11.86 17.12
N MET A 36 0.18 12.78 16.18
CA MET A 36 0.78 14.11 16.15
C MET A 36 -0.25 15.09 15.59
N ASP A 37 -0.45 16.20 16.26
CA ASP A 37 -1.47 17.19 15.89
C ASP A 37 -0.86 18.27 15.00
N TYR A 38 -1.69 18.87 14.16
CA TYR A 38 -1.36 20.08 13.41
C TYR A 38 -2.37 21.17 13.70
N LYS A 39 -1.89 22.40 13.85
CA LYS A 39 -2.73 23.60 13.84
C LYS A 39 -2.04 24.70 13.04
N GLU A 40 -2.78 25.39 12.18
CA GLU A 40 -2.28 26.55 11.44
C GLU A 40 -1.68 27.59 12.39
N GLY A 41 -0.53 28.15 12.03
CA GLY A 41 0.25 29.06 12.87
C GLY A 41 1.13 28.39 13.93
N LEU A 42 0.84 27.14 14.33
CA LEU A 42 1.66 26.35 15.27
C LEU A 42 2.49 25.27 14.55
N GLY A 43 1.98 24.72 13.46
CA GLY A 43 2.59 23.61 12.75
C GLY A 43 2.25 22.24 13.38
N TRP A 44 3.02 21.23 13.00
CA TRP A 44 2.97 19.90 13.62
C TRP A 44 3.55 19.96 15.04
N HIS A 45 2.82 19.45 16.03
CA HIS A 45 3.16 19.53 17.43
C HIS A 45 2.59 18.33 18.21
N ASP A 46 3.03 18.21 19.46
CA ASP A 46 2.61 17.17 20.40
C ASP A 46 2.73 15.71 19.86
N PRO A 47 3.90 15.30 19.34
CA PRO A 47 4.09 13.91 18.91
C PRO A 47 4.08 12.97 20.11
N ARG A 48 3.23 11.94 20.04
CA ARG A 48 2.99 11.04 21.17
C ARG A 48 2.67 9.61 20.74
N ILE A 49 3.15 8.66 21.51
CA ILE A 49 2.72 7.25 21.45
C ILE A 49 1.82 6.99 22.64
N ILE A 50 0.58 6.60 22.37
CA ILE A 50 -0.47 6.42 23.38
C ILE A 50 -1.18 5.08 23.18
N PRO A 51 -1.91 4.56 24.18
CA PRO A 51 -2.69 3.35 24.00
C PRO A 51 -3.66 3.49 22.82
N TYR A 52 -3.80 2.42 22.04
CA TYR A 52 -4.76 2.36 20.94
C TYR A 52 -6.17 2.60 21.48
N GLN A 53 -6.85 3.62 20.97
CA GLN A 53 -8.15 4.08 21.46
C GLN A 53 -8.99 4.69 20.34
N PRO A 54 -10.33 4.79 20.51
CA PRO A 54 -11.19 5.53 19.59
C PRO A 54 -10.75 6.99 19.46
N LEU A 55 -10.93 7.56 18.26
CA LEU A 55 -10.75 9.00 18.04
C LEU A 55 -12.03 9.75 18.47
N THR A 56 -11.86 10.85 19.21
CA THR A 56 -12.95 11.79 19.53
C THR A 56 -12.83 12.99 18.60
N LEU A 57 -13.83 13.21 17.76
CA LEU A 57 -13.87 14.29 16.78
C LEU A 57 -15.18 15.06 16.92
N ASP A 58 -15.14 16.35 16.62
CA ASP A 58 -16.35 17.17 16.52
C ASP A 58 -17.24 16.65 15.35
N PRO A 59 -18.58 16.63 15.49
CA PRO A 59 -19.46 16.22 14.39
C PRO A 59 -19.31 17.06 13.10
N ALA A 60 -18.87 18.32 13.21
CA ALA A 60 -18.56 19.21 12.09
C ALA A 60 -17.12 19.05 11.58
N ALA A 61 -16.34 18.08 12.09
CA ALA A 61 -14.98 17.84 11.61
C ALA A 61 -14.99 17.57 10.09
N MET A 62 -14.18 18.32 9.35
CA MET A 62 -14.18 18.31 7.87
C MET A 62 -13.96 16.93 7.26
N ILE A 63 -13.31 15.99 7.98
CA ILE A 63 -13.11 14.62 7.51
C ILE A 63 -14.44 13.91 7.22
N PHE A 64 -15.49 14.18 7.99
CA PHE A 64 -16.79 13.54 7.83
C PHE A 64 -17.59 14.09 6.65
N HIS A 65 -17.26 15.29 6.18
CA HIS A 65 -18.07 16.01 5.18
C HIS A 65 -17.38 16.08 3.81
N TYR A 66 -16.06 16.28 3.78
CA TYR A 66 -15.30 16.52 2.54
C TYR A 66 -14.15 15.55 2.32
N GLY A 67 -13.94 14.60 3.24
CA GLY A 67 -13.01 13.49 3.05
C GLY A 67 -11.54 13.89 2.89
N GLN A 68 -11.13 15.09 3.34
CA GLN A 68 -9.74 15.57 3.27
C GLN A 68 -8.82 14.70 4.13
N SER A 69 -8.32 13.64 3.52
CA SER A 69 -7.50 12.61 4.17
C SER A 69 -6.57 11.92 3.21
N VAL A 70 -5.45 11.43 3.74
CA VAL A 70 -4.51 10.58 3.04
C VAL A 70 -4.05 9.45 3.94
N PHE A 71 -3.53 8.37 3.35
CA PHE A 71 -2.97 7.27 4.11
C PHE A 71 -1.82 6.61 3.37
N GLU A 72 -1.04 5.83 4.11
CA GLU A 72 0.03 5.00 3.60
C GLU A 72 -0.14 3.54 4.01
N GLY A 73 0.67 2.68 3.39
CA GLY A 73 0.68 1.25 3.66
C GLY A 73 2.05 0.65 3.42
N LEU A 74 2.67 0.20 4.51
CA LEU A 74 3.96 -0.49 4.55
C LEU A 74 3.92 -1.63 5.57
N LYS A 75 5.01 -2.38 5.67
CA LYS A 75 5.09 -3.57 6.53
C LYS A 75 6.42 -3.60 7.28
N ALA A 76 6.35 -4.14 8.50
CA ALA A 76 7.48 -4.61 9.27
C ALA A 76 7.53 -6.14 9.26
N TYR A 77 8.72 -6.69 9.09
CA TYR A 77 8.98 -8.10 8.92
C TYR A 77 9.96 -8.57 9.99
N ARG A 78 9.66 -9.72 10.62
CA ARG A 78 10.56 -10.36 11.57
C ARG A 78 11.51 -11.31 10.83
N THR A 79 12.80 -11.11 11.01
CA THR A 79 13.84 -11.99 10.44
C THR A 79 13.99 -13.26 11.27
N LYS A 80 14.75 -14.24 10.76
CA LYS A 80 15.09 -15.46 11.52
C LYS A 80 15.84 -15.14 12.82
N ASP A 81 16.68 -14.10 12.78
CA ASP A 81 17.46 -13.61 13.92
C ASP A 81 16.68 -12.68 14.86
N GLN A 82 15.34 -12.67 14.75
CA GLN A 82 14.42 -11.87 15.57
C GLN A 82 14.54 -10.35 15.39
N GLU A 83 15.26 -9.90 14.36
CA GLU A 83 15.33 -8.49 14.00
C GLU A 83 14.07 -8.05 13.27
N ILE A 84 13.75 -6.75 13.34
CA ILE A 84 12.61 -6.17 12.63
C ILE A 84 13.14 -5.31 11.49
N LEU A 85 12.70 -5.63 10.26
CA LEU A 85 13.04 -4.88 9.06
C LEU A 85 11.80 -4.17 8.51
N LEU A 86 12.00 -2.94 8.07
CA LEU A 86 11.08 -2.18 7.22
C LEU A 86 11.54 -2.30 5.76
N PHE A 87 10.59 -2.25 4.83
CA PHE A 87 10.87 -2.22 3.40
C PHE A 87 10.56 -0.86 2.80
N ARG A 88 11.61 -0.15 2.37
CA ARG A 88 11.57 1.19 1.73
C ARG A 88 10.65 2.21 2.42
N PRO A 89 10.69 2.35 3.75
CA PRO A 89 9.78 3.24 4.48
C PRO A 89 9.89 4.71 4.02
N GLU A 90 11.08 5.13 3.58
CA GLU A 90 11.33 6.45 3.00
C GLU A 90 10.44 6.73 1.78
N LYS A 91 10.28 5.74 0.88
CA LYS A 91 9.41 5.89 -0.31
C LYS A 91 7.94 6.01 0.05
N ASN A 92 7.51 5.40 1.15
CA ASN A 92 6.16 5.58 1.67
C ASN A 92 5.97 6.99 2.25
N LEU A 93 6.92 7.52 3.01
CA LEU A 93 6.84 8.87 3.60
C LEU A 93 6.92 9.97 2.53
N GLU A 94 7.80 9.82 1.54
CA GLU A 94 7.84 10.69 0.36
C GLU A 94 6.47 10.74 -0.33
N ARG A 95 5.81 9.59 -0.51
CA ARG A 95 4.49 9.51 -1.16
C ARG A 95 3.35 10.02 -0.27
N LEU A 96 3.47 9.89 1.05
CA LEU A 96 2.57 10.53 2.00
C LEU A 96 2.60 12.05 1.80
N ASN A 97 3.78 12.66 1.71
CA ASN A 97 3.92 14.09 1.46
C ASN A 97 3.45 14.53 0.07
N ARG A 98 3.67 13.73 -0.98
CA ARG A 98 3.05 13.99 -2.29
C ARG A 98 1.52 13.98 -2.22
N SER A 99 0.96 13.04 -1.45
CA SER A 99 -0.49 12.96 -1.23
C SER A 99 -0.99 14.14 -0.39
N ASN A 100 -0.24 14.55 0.63
CA ASN A 100 -0.53 15.72 1.47
C ASN A 100 -0.63 16.98 0.61
N SER A 101 0.40 17.23 -0.21
CA SER A 101 0.43 18.35 -1.14
C SER A 101 -0.81 18.39 -2.06
N ARG A 102 -1.20 17.24 -2.63
CA ARG A 102 -2.37 17.16 -3.53
C ARG A 102 -3.69 17.52 -2.84
N LEU A 103 -3.78 17.28 -1.53
CA LEU A 103 -4.97 17.47 -0.69
C LEU A 103 -4.87 18.73 0.18
N CYS A 104 -3.93 19.62 -0.08
CA CYS A 104 -3.68 20.84 0.71
C CYS A 104 -3.39 20.56 2.19
N ILE A 105 -2.82 19.39 2.51
CA ILE A 105 -2.38 19.02 3.85
C ILE A 105 -0.92 19.46 4.01
N PRO A 106 -0.53 20.04 5.15
CA PRO A 106 0.86 20.39 5.46
C PRO A 106 1.80 19.17 5.38
N HIS A 107 3.00 19.37 4.86
CA HIS A 107 4.02 18.31 4.84
C HIS A 107 4.43 17.91 6.25
N ILE A 108 4.68 16.62 6.44
CA ILE A 108 5.24 16.06 7.68
C ILE A 108 6.75 15.91 7.47
N ASP A 109 7.53 16.19 8.50
CA ASP A 109 8.96 15.87 8.53
C ASP A 109 9.15 14.34 8.45
N GLU A 110 9.75 13.88 7.36
CA GLU A 110 9.88 12.44 7.06
C GLU A 110 10.82 11.75 8.04
N ASP A 111 11.85 12.43 8.54
CA ASP A 111 12.78 11.87 9.52
C ASP A 111 12.07 11.69 10.87
N LEU A 112 11.31 12.69 11.31
CA LEU A 112 10.49 12.61 12.53
C LEU A 112 9.44 11.49 12.43
N ALA A 113 8.76 11.37 11.28
CA ALA A 113 7.76 10.32 11.05
C ALA A 113 8.40 8.92 11.07
N LEU A 114 9.59 8.76 10.48
CA LEU A 114 10.33 7.51 10.50
C LEU A 114 10.83 7.16 11.91
N GLU A 115 11.33 8.14 12.67
CA GLU A 115 11.72 7.95 14.06
C GLU A 115 10.53 7.52 14.92
N ALA A 116 9.38 8.21 14.78
CA ALA A 116 8.14 7.87 15.47
C ALA A 116 7.68 6.45 15.15
N LEU A 117 7.73 6.04 13.87
CA LEU A 117 7.39 4.69 13.45
C LEU A 117 8.33 3.65 14.08
N LYS A 118 9.65 3.88 14.02
CA LYS A 118 10.64 2.97 14.63
C LYS A 118 10.41 2.84 16.14
N LYS A 119 10.17 3.95 16.83
CA LYS A 119 9.88 3.96 18.28
C LYS A 119 8.60 3.21 18.61
N LEU A 120 7.54 3.37 17.82
CA LEU A 120 6.29 2.61 17.96
C LEU A 120 6.52 1.11 17.73
N LEU A 121 7.23 0.73 16.68
CA LEU A 121 7.56 -0.67 16.39
C LEU A 121 8.41 -1.33 17.48
N MET A 122 9.28 -0.57 18.15
CA MET A 122 10.05 -1.07 19.29
C MET A 122 9.15 -1.35 20.51
N ILE A 123 8.18 -0.49 20.78
CA ILE A 123 7.18 -0.72 21.86
C ILE A 123 6.30 -1.92 21.51
N GLU A 124 5.97 -2.07 20.24
CA GLU A 124 5.08 -3.12 19.71
C GLU A 124 5.84 -4.33 19.16
N GLU A 125 7.11 -4.54 19.53
CA GLU A 125 7.97 -5.53 18.88
C GLU A 125 7.35 -6.94 18.95
N GLU A 126 6.74 -7.29 20.07
CA GLU A 126 6.07 -8.59 20.28
C GLU A 126 4.88 -8.81 19.34
N TRP A 127 4.30 -7.75 18.75
CA TRP A 127 3.21 -7.85 17.78
C TRP A 127 3.69 -8.16 16.37
N VAL A 128 4.98 -8.00 16.06
CA VAL A 128 5.53 -8.42 14.77
C VAL A 128 5.56 -9.94 14.73
N PRO A 129 4.72 -10.60 13.92
CA PRO A 129 4.60 -12.04 13.95
C PRO A 129 5.84 -12.71 13.34
N SER A 130 6.17 -13.92 13.82
CA SER A 130 7.34 -14.71 13.39
C SER A 130 7.00 -15.82 12.40
N ALA A 131 5.71 -16.14 12.24
CA ALA A 131 5.28 -17.21 11.35
C ALA A 131 5.56 -16.85 9.88
N GLU A 132 5.83 -17.86 9.06
CA GLU A 132 6.12 -17.65 7.65
C GLU A 132 4.95 -16.97 6.91
N GLY A 133 5.28 -16.01 6.04
CA GLY A 133 4.30 -15.24 5.28
C GLY A 133 3.56 -14.17 6.10
N THR A 134 3.81 -14.06 7.40
CA THR A 134 3.17 -13.07 8.27
C THR A 134 4.02 -11.81 8.44
N SER A 135 3.37 -10.67 8.66
CA SER A 135 4.03 -9.38 8.87
C SER A 135 3.20 -8.48 9.76
N LEU A 136 3.78 -7.37 10.22
CA LEU A 136 3.02 -6.30 10.88
C LEU A 136 2.74 -5.20 9.86
N TYR A 137 1.48 -5.04 9.48
CA TYR A 137 1.07 -3.97 8.59
C TYR A 137 1.02 -2.64 9.33
N ILE A 138 1.61 -1.61 8.73
CA ILE A 138 1.71 -0.26 9.26
C ILE A 138 0.80 0.64 8.43
N ARG A 139 -0.06 1.40 9.11
CA ARG A 139 -1.02 2.34 8.51
C ARG A 139 -0.79 3.75 9.06
N PRO A 140 0.10 4.54 8.43
CA PRO A 140 0.16 5.98 8.64
C PRO A 140 -1.03 6.64 7.93
N PHE A 141 -1.65 7.66 8.51
CA PHE A 141 -2.71 8.42 7.86
C PHE A 141 -2.87 9.82 8.45
N VAL A 142 -3.40 10.74 7.64
CA VAL A 142 -3.72 12.11 8.04
C VAL A 142 -5.21 12.37 7.82
N ILE A 143 -5.86 12.99 8.80
CA ILE A 143 -7.25 13.45 8.70
C ILE A 143 -7.36 14.94 9.05
N SER A 144 -8.25 15.66 8.36
CA SER A 144 -8.69 17.01 8.75
C SER A 144 -9.60 16.95 9.97
N THR A 145 -9.31 17.76 10.99
CA THR A 145 -10.03 17.73 12.27
C THR A 145 -10.79 19.02 12.59
N GLU A 146 -10.68 20.05 11.76
CA GLU A 146 -11.33 21.34 12.02
C GLU A 146 -12.85 21.22 12.00
N PRO A 147 -13.57 21.78 13.01
CA PRO A 147 -15.02 21.83 13.02
C PRO A 147 -15.54 22.94 12.10
N TYR A 148 -15.65 22.65 10.80
CA TYR A 148 -16.04 23.65 9.80
C TYR A 148 -16.82 23.03 8.63
N LEU A 149 -17.97 23.62 8.29
CA LEU A 149 -18.84 23.19 7.18
C LEU A 149 -18.64 24.02 5.90
N GLY A 150 -17.66 24.93 5.88
CA GLY A 150 -17.23 25.56 4.63
C GLY A 150 -16.29 24.64 3.87
N VAL A 151 -16.35 24.68 2.54
CA VAL A 151 -15.41 23.92 1.70
C VAL A 151 -14.12 24.73 1.54
N ALA A 152 -13.12 24.38 2.36
CA ALA A 152 -11.78 24.98 2.35
C ALA A 152 -10.71 23.92 2.74
N PRO A 153 -9.41 24.19 2.56
CA PRO A 153 -8.39 23.43 3.26
C PRO A 153 -8.52 23.60 4.78
N SER A 154 -8.45 22.51 5.53
CA SER A 154 -8.55 22.57 6.99
C SER A 154 -7.37 23.30 7.65
N ALA A 155 -7.64 24.00 8.75
CA ALA A 155 -6.65 24.63 9.61
C ALA A 155 -6.11 23.70 10.71
N SER A 156 -6.66 22.49 10.89
CA SER A 156 -6.17 21.51 11.86
C SER A 156 -6.23 20.07 11.34
N TYR A 157 -5.19 19.29 11.65
CA TYR A 157 -5.07 17.89 11.22
C TYR A 157 -4.54 16.99 12.34
N GLN A 158 -4.64 15.69 12.14
CA GLN A 158 -3.95 14.67 12.93
C GLN A 158 -3.22 13.71 12.01
N PHE A 159 -1.93 13.48 12.28
CA PHE A 159 -1.14 12.40 11.70
C PHE A 159 -1.09 11.24 12.70
N ILE A 160 -1.49 10.05 12.25
CA ILE A 160 -1.68 8.89 13.11
C ILE A 160 -1.01 7.67 12.47
N ILE A 161 -0.38 6.82 13.28
CA ILE A 161 0.12 5.51 12.85
C ILE A 161 -0.49 4.42 13.71
N ILE A 162 -1.20 3.48 13.07
CA ILE A 162 -1.71 2.27 13.71
C ILE A 162 -1.08 1.02 13.08
N LEU A 163 -0.97 -0.04 13.86
CA LEU A 163 -0.34 -1.29 13.45
C LEU A 163 -1.34 -2.45 13.54
N SER A 164 -1.24 -3.40 12.62
CA SER A 164 -2.14 -4.55 12.53
C SER A 164 -1.37 -5.80 12.09
N PRO A 165 -1.31 -6.88 12.88
CA PRO A 165 -0.65 -8.11 12.45
C PRO A 165 -1.46 -8.74 11.32
N VAL A 166 -0.78 -9.17 10.26
CA VAL A 166 -1.42 -9.73 9.06
C VAL A 166 -0.81 -11.08 8.71
N GLY A 167 -1.68 -12.01 8.31
CA GLY A 167 -1.29 -13.35 7.87
C GLY A 167 -0.73 -13.35 6.45
N ALA A 168 -0.34 -14.54 5.99
CA ALA A 168 -0.07 -14.77 4.57
C ALA A 168 -1.31 -14.40 3.75
N TYR A 169 -1.13 -13.56 2.72
CA TYR A 169 -2.25 -13.06 1.92
C TYR A 169 -3.02 -14.19 1.21
N TYR A 170 -2.30 -15.24 0.81
CA TYR A 170 -2.87 -16.47 0.29
C TYR A 170 -2.42 -17.67 1.14
N LYS A 171 -3.37 -18.29 1.86
CA LYS A 171 -3.09 -19.42 2.76
C LYS A 171 -2.54 -20.66 2.03
N GLU A 172 -2.85 -20.81 0.75
CA GLU A 172 -2.51 -21.98 -0.09
C GLU A 172 -1.37 -21.68 -1.09
N GLY A 173 -0.64 -20.56 -0.92
CA GLY A 173 0.39 -20.09 -1.84
C GLY A 173 -0.11 -19.02 -2.81
N ILE A 174 0.78 -18.43 -3.60
CA ILE A 174 0.47 -17.36 -4.56
C ILE A 174 -0.49 -17.85 -5.66
N ASN A 175 -1.79 -17.85 -5.39
CA ASN A 175 -2.81 -18.35 -6.30
C ASN A 175 -3.31 -17.26 -7.24
N PRO A 176 -3.44 -17.54 -8.55
CA PRO A 176 -3.93 -16.57 -9.51
C PRO A 176 -5.36 -16.12 -9.20
N VAL A 177 -5.61 -14.82 -9.38
CA VAL A 177 -6.93 -14.24 -9.19
C VAL A 177 -7.64 -14.04 -10.54
N ARG A 178 -8.97 -14.03 -10.48
CA ARG A 178 -9.84 -13.68 -11.61
C ARG A 178 -10.20 -12.21 -11.53
N ILE A 179 -10.02 -11.48 -12.62
CA ILE A 179 -10.17 -10.03 -12.70
C ILE A 179 -11.26 -9.65 -13.70
N ALA A 180 -12.17 -8.76 -13.33
CA ALA A 180 -13.16 -8.21 -14.26
C ALA A 180 -12.65 -6.90 -14.86
N VAL A 181 -12.68 -6.73 -16.19
CA VAL A 181 -12.37 -5.43 -16.80
C VAL A 181 -13.52 -4.47 -16.59
N GLU A 182 -13.25 -3.35 -15.91
CA GLU A 182 -14.26 -2.35 -15.60
C GLU A 182 -14.54 -1.44 -16.81
N ARG A 183 -15.82 -1.21 -17.10
CA ARG A 183 -16.29 -0.46 -18.29
C ARG A 183 -17.22 0.70 -17.96
N GLU A 184 -17.92 0.61 -16.84
CA GLU A 184 -18.88 1.61 -16.40
C GLU A 184 -18.18 2.68 -15.56
N PHE A 185 -17.49 2.25 -14.51
CA PHE A 185 -16.85 3.12 -13.54
C PHE A 185 -15.42 3.50 -13.94
N VAL A 186 -14.96 4.62 -13.40
CA VAL A 186 -13.61 5.15 -13.61
C VAL A 186 -12.96 5.34 -12.25
N ARG A 187 -11.70 4.90 -12.13
CA ARG A 187 -10.93 5.04 -10.89
C ARG A 187 -10.44 6.47 -10.69
N ALA A 188 -9.85 7.03 -11.73
CA ALA A 188 -9.22 8.34 -11.74
C ALA A 188 -9.10 8.87 -13.16
N VAL A 189 -8.77 10.16 -13.27
CA VAL A 189 -8.45 10.85 -14.53
C VAL A 189 -7.20 11.71 -14.32
N PRO A 190 -6.40 11.98 -15.37
CA PRO A 190 -5.33 12.96 -15.30
C PRO A 190 -5.86 14.32 -14.82
N GLY A 191 -5.14 14.95 -13.88
CA GLY A 191 -5.61 16.16 -13.17
C GLY A 191 -6.49 15.89 -11.94
N GLY A 192 -6.98 14.65 -11.78
CA GLY A 192 -7.70 14.20 -10.59
C GLY A 192 -6.78 13.95 -9.39
N THR A 193 -7.19 13.02 -8.53
CA THR A 193 -6.47 12.62 -7.31
C THR A 193 -5.84 11.24 -7.41
N GLY A 194 -5.83 10.62 -8.61
CA GLY A 194 -5.44 9.22 -8.81
C GLY A 194 -4.00 8.88 -8.39
N ASN A 195 -3.10 9.86 -8.49
CA ASN A 195 -1.70 9.74 -8.07
C ASN A 195 -1.45 10.03 -6.57
N ALA A 196 -2.48 10.44 -5.82
CA ALA A 196 -2.44 10.59 -4.37
C ALA A 196 -3.13 9.40 -3.68
N LYS A 197 -2.61 8.99 -2.53
CA LYS A 197 -3.18 7.90 -1.74
C LYS A 197 -4.23 8.43 -0.75
N THR A 198 -5.33 8.95 -1.30
CA THR A 198 -6.44 9.55 -0.54
C THR A 198 -7.65 8.63 -0.41
N GLY A 199 -8.36 8.69 0.71
CA GLY A 199 -9.55 7.87 0.97
C GLY A 199 -10.65 8.01 -0.10
N GLY A 200 -10.80 9.21 -0.69
CA GLY A 200 -11.81 9.48 -1.73
C GLY A 200 -11.67 8.57 -2.96
N ASN A 201 -10.44 8.26 -3.38
CA ASN A 201 -10.17 7.36 -4.51
C ASN A 201 -10.69 5.94 -4.25
N TYR A 202 -10.59 5.48 -3.01
CA TYR A 202 -11.01 4.12 -2.62
C TYR A 202 -12.52 4.06 -2.38
N ALA A 203 -13.11 5.10 -1.80
CA ALA A 203 -14.56 5.17 -1.64
C ALA A 203 -15.28 5.13 -3.00
N GLY A 204 -14.78 5.88 -3.99
CA GLY A 204 -15.31 5.88 -5.36
C GLY A 204 -15.19 4.52 -6.07
N SER A 205 -14.28 3.66 -5.64
CA SER A 205 -14.01 2.37 -6.27
C SER A 205 -14.94 1.24 -5.79
N LEU A 206 -15.66 1.43 -4.68
CA LEU A 206 -16.40 0.36 -4.00
C LEU A 206 -17.55 -0.22 -4.83
N LYS A 207 -18.21 0.62 -5.64
CA LYS A 207 -19.36 0.17 -6.46
C LYS A 207 -18.93 -0.84 -7.53
N ALA A 208 -17.84 -0.54 -8.23
CA ALA A 208 -17.22 -1.43 -9.21
C ALA A 208 -16.79 -2.75 -8.56
N GLN A 209 -16.08 -2.68 -7.43
CA GLN A 209 -15.64 -3.85 -6.69
C GLN A 209 -16.80 -4.74 -6.23
N GLN A 210 -17.90 -4.16 -5.75
CA GLN A 210 -19.10 -4.91 -5.38
C GLN A 210 -19.72 -5.62 -6.60
N GLY A 211 -19.76 -4.95 -7.75
CA GLY A 211 -20.24 -5.54 -9.01
C GLY A 211 -19.40 -6.73 -9.45
N ALA A 212 -18.08 -6.56 -9.51
CA ALA A 212 -17.13 -7.61 -9.85
C ALA A 212 -17.22 -8.82 -8.88
N GLY A 213 -17.32 -8.54 -7.58
CA GLY A 213 -17.46 -9.57 -6.55
C GLY A 213 -18.72 -10.43 -6.71
N LYS A 214 -19.86 -9.83 -7.11
CA LYS A 214 -21.09 -10.58 -7.43
C LYS A 214 -20.93 -11.51 -8.63
N GLY A 215 -20.02 -11.18 -9.55
CA GLY A 215 -19.64 -12.03 -10.69
C GLY A 215 -18.57 -13.08 -10.37
N GLY A 216 -18.09 -13.17 -9.12
CA GLY A 216 -17.04 -14.10 -8.72
C GLY A 216 -15.62 -13.64 -9.08
N TYR A 217 -15.41 -12.34 -9.33
CA TYR A 217 -14.10 -11.75 -9.61
C TYR A 217 -13.53 -11.10 -8.36
N ALA A 218 -12.23 -11.27 -8.14
CA ALA A 218 -11.56 -10.82 -6.92
C ALA A 218 -11.31 -9.31 -6.92
N GLN A 219 -11.01 -8.73 -8.08
CA GLN A 219 -10.75 -7.29 -8.27
C GLN A 219 -11.21 -6.86 -9.68
N VAL A 220 -11.16 -5.55 -9.92
CA VAL A 220 -11.41 -4.94 -11.23
C VAL A 220 -10.11 -4.50 -11.90
N LEU A 221 -10.01 -4.62 -13.23
CA LEU A 221 -8.99 -3.96 -14.04
C LEU A 221 -9.54 -2.61 -14.47
N TRP A 222 -8.89 -1.53 -14.03
CA TRP A 222 -9.27 -0.16 -14.35
C TRP A 222 -8.76 0.23 -15.73
N LEU A 223 -9.67 0.79 -16.53
CA LEU A 223 -9.34 1.48 -17.77
C LEU A 223 -9.32 2.99 -17.54
N ASP A 224 -8.61 3.70 -18.41
CA ASP A 224 -8.44 5.14 -18.35
C ASP A 224 -9.80 5.86 -18.39
N GLY A 225 -9.91 6.94 -17.62
CA GLY A 225 -11.18 7.62 -17.47
C GLY A 225 -11.68 8.41 -18.69
N LYS A 226 -10.86 8.58 -19.73
CA LYS A 226 -11.20 9.40 -20.90
C LYS A 226 -11.70 8.55 -22.06
N GLU A 227 -10.90 7.58 -22.48
CA GLU A 227 -11.15 6.73 -23.63
C GLU A 227 -11.74 5.38 -23.23
N LYS A 228 -11.67 5.02 -21.93
CA LYS A 228 -12.09 3.71 -21.39
C LYS A 228 -11.51 2.55 -22.20
N LYS A 229 -10.23 2.70 -22.57
CA LYS A 229 -9.52 1.82 -23.50
C LYS A 229 -8.19 1.35 -22.92
N TYR A 230 -7.47 2.23 -22.24
CA TYR A 230 -6.11 1.96 -21.80
C TYR A 230 -6.09 1.48 -20.36
N ILE A 231 -5.39 0.40 -20.10
CA ILE A 231 -5.24 -0.20 -18.78
C ILE A 231 -4.44 0.73 -17.87
N GLU A 232 -4.88 0.89 -16.62
CA GLU A 232 -4.21 1.69 -15.59
C GLU A 232 -3.73 0.86 -14.40
N GLU A 233 -4.67 0.26 -13.65
CA GLU A 233 -4.40 -0.46 -12.39
C GLU A 233 -5.33 -1.67 -12.24
N VAL A 234 -5.01 -2.60 -11.33
CA VAL A 234 -5.87 -3.72 -10.95
C VAL A 234 -6.28 -3.58 -9.48
N GLY A 235 -7.53 -3.19 -9.24
CA GLY A 235 -8.05 -2.95 -7.91
C GLY A 235 -7.34 -1.77 -7.23
N SER A 236 -6.44 -2.09 -6.30
CA SER A 236 -5.58 -1.14 -5.58
C SER A 236 -4.08 -1.40 -5.79
N MET A 237 -3.75 -2.09 -6.88
CA MET A 237 -2.40 -2.51 -7.26
C MET A 237 -2.06 -1.99 -8.65
N ASN A 238 -0.79 -1.70 -8.89
CA ASN A 238 -0.29 -1.55 -10.26
C ASN A 238 -0.31 -2.92 -10.96
N VAL A 239 -0.26 -2.94 -12.30
CA VAL A 239 -0.34 -4.18 -13.09
C VAL A 239 0.81 -4.28 -14.09
N PHE A 240 1.28 -5.50 -14.32
CA PHE A 240 2.31 -5.85 -15.29
C PHE A 240 1.83 -7.00 -16.15
N PHE A 241 2.36 -7.07 -17.37
CA PHE A 241 2.11 -8.13 -18.34
C PHE A 241 3.43 -8.57 -18.96
N LYS A 242 3.60 -9.86 -19.17
CA LYS A 242 4.67 -10.44 -19.98
C LYS A 242 4.06 -10.85 -21.32
N VAL A 243 4.47 -10.19 -22.39
CA VAL A 243 3.93 -10.38 -23.74
C VAL A 243 5.07 -10.62 -24.70
N ASN A 244 5.14 -11.82 -25.30
CA ASN A 244 6.18 -12.21 -26.25
C ASN A 244 7.61 -11.89 -25.75
N GLY A 245 7.89 -12.23 -24.49
CA GLY A 245 9.15 -11.98 -23.80
C GLY A 245 9.35 -10.55 -23.25
N GLU A 246 8.59 -9.56 -23.72
CA GLU A 246 8.64 -8.17 -23.22
C GLU A 246 7.82 -8.03 -21.94
N ILE A 247 8.34 -7.32 -20.95
CA ILE A 247 7.56 -6.96 -19.75
C ILE A 247 7.03 -5.54 -19.92
N ILE A 248 5.73 -5.37 -19.83
CA ILE A 248 5.05 -4.09 -20.03
C ILE A 248 4.21 -3.71 -18.82
N THR A 249 4.16 -2.43 -18.51
CA THR A 249 3.29 -1.87 -17.46
C THR A 249 2.75 -0.51 -17.89
N PRO A 250 1.54 -0.11 -17.46
CA PRO A 250 1.04 1.23 -17.73
C PRO A 250 2.01 2.34 -17.29
N ALA A 251 2.33 3.25 -18.20
CA ALA A 251 3.15 4.43 -17.92
C ALA A 251 2.43 5.39 -16.96
N LEU A 252 3.18 5.99 -16.03
CA LEU A 252 2.65 6.99 -15.10
C LEU A 252 2.16 8.23 -15.87
N ASN A 253 0.87 8.52 -15.74
CA ASN A 253 0.15 9.55 -16.52
C ASN A 253 -0.61 10.56 -15.64
N GLY A 254 -0.39 10.54 -14.32
CA GLY A 254 -1.09 11.36 -13.32
C GLY A 254 -2.41 10.77 -12.80
N SER A 255 -2.95 9.72 -13.42
CA SER A 255 -4.09 8.94 -12.93
C SER A 255 -3.71 7.57 -12.40
N ILE A 256 -2.41 7.23 -12.32
CA ILE A 256 -1.92 5.98 -11.75
C ILE A 256 -1.14 6.29 -10.47
N LEU A 257 -1.37 5.50 -9.42
CA LEU A 257 -0.61 5.61 -8.19
C LEU A 257 0.81 5.06 -8.40
N GLU A 258 1.80 5.85 -8.01
CA GLU A 258 3.21 5.45 -8.02
C GLU A 258 3.49 4.44 -6.91
N GLY A 259 3.30 3.16 -7.21
CA GLY A 259 3.54 2.07 -6.26
C GLY A 259 5.01 1.92 -5.87
N VAL A 260 5.31 1.86 -4.57
CA VAL A 260 6.65 1.48 -4.08
C VAL A 260 7.02 0.09 -4.59
N THR A 261 6.08 -0.87 -4.53
CA THR A 261 6.27 -2.22 -5.08
C THR A 261 6.49 -2.19 -6.58
N ARG A 262 5.69 -1.43 -7.36
CA ARG A 262 5.90 -1.24 -8.81
C ARG A 262 7.33 -0.80 -9.11
N ASN A 263 7.83 0.23 -8.41
CA ASN A 263 9.18 0.73 -8.59
C ASN A 263 10.25 -0.32 -8.23
N SER A 264 10.07 -1.07 -7.14
CA SER A 264 10.99 -2.17 -6.78
C SER A 264 11.00 -3.31 -7.80
N ILE A 265 9.84 -3.64 -8.39
CA ILE A 265 9.75 -4.69 -9.42
C ILE A 265 10.46 -4.26 -10.70
N ILE A 266 10.30 -3.02 -11.15
CA ILE A 266 11.03 -2.49 -12.31
C ILE A 266 12.55 -2.61 -12.07
N ALA A 267 13.05 -2.14 -10.92
CA ALA A 267 14.47 -2.21 -10.58
C ALA A 267 15.01 -3.67 -10.52
N LEU A 268 14.24 -4.61 -9.95
CA LEU A 268 14.62 -6.03 -9.93
C LEU A 268 14.68 -6.64 -11.33
N LEU A 269 13.74 -6.29 -12.20
CA LEU A 269 13.69 -6.78 -13.57
C LEU A 269 14.87 -6.25 -14.39
N GLU A 270 15.19 -4.97 -14.26
CA GLU A 270 16.35 -4.34 -14.90
C GLU A 270 17.67 -4.98 -14.44
N GLU A 271 17.83 -5.23 -13.14
CA GLU A 271 19.00 -5.93 -12.58
C GLU A 271 19.15 -7.36 -13.13
N TRP A 272 18.03 -8.02 -13.46
CA TRP A 272 18.04 -9.34 -14.10
C TRP A 272 18.21 -9.28 -15.63
N GLY A 273 18.39 -8.10 -16.20
CA GLY A 273 18.56 -7.90 -17.64
C GLY A 273 17.26 -7.99 -18.45
N HIS A 274 16.10 -7.91 -17.80
CA HIS A 274 14.82 -7.80 -18.51
C HIS A 274 14.59 -6.36 -18.97
N GLN A 275 14.08 -6.21 -20.19
CA GLN A 275 13.57 -4.92 -20.67
C GLN A 275 12.15 -4.72 -20.11
N VAL A 276 11.95 -3.60 -19.41
CA VAL A 276 10.62 -3.17 -18.94
C VAL A 276 10.19 -1.94 -19.72
N THR A 277 9.03 -2.03 -20.38
CA THR A 277 8.48 -0.92 -21.16
C THR A 277 7.26 -0.32 -20.45
N GLU A 278 7.44 0.90 -19.96
CA GLU A 278 6.35 1.73 -19.45
C GLU A 278 5.63 2.40 -20.64
N LYS A 279 4.43 1.92 -21.00
CA LYS A 279 3.64 2.46 -22.14
C LYS A 279 2.15 2.53 -21.83
N ARG A 280 1.39 3.23 -22.68
CA ARG A 280 -0.07 3.08 -22.67
C ARG A 280 -0.41 1.71 -23.22
N ILE A 281 -1.24 0.94 -22.52
CA ILE A 281 -1.60 -0.42 -22.92
C ILE A 281 -3.09 -0.48 -23.24
N ALA A 282 -3.48 -0.71 -24.49
CA ALA A 282 -4.89 -0.85 -24.85
C ALA A 282 -5.42 -2.24 -24.49
N ILE A 283 -6.61 -2.34 -23.90
CA ILE A 283 -7.18 -3.65 -23.55
C ILE A 283 -7.39 -4.54 -24.79
N GLU A 284 -7.72 -3.96 -25.93
CA GLU A 284 -7.84 -4.69 -27.21
C GLU A 284 -6.51 -5.31 -27.64
N GLU A 285 -5.39 -4.61 -27.43
CA GLU A 285 -4.08 -5.11 -27.81
C GLU A 285 -3.65 -6.28 -26.93
N LEU A 286 -3.97 -6.21 -25.63
CA LEU A 286 -3.72 -7.29 -24.68
C LEU A 286 -4.56 -8.52 -25.01
N ALA A 287 -5.84 -8.32 -25.34
CA ALA A 287 -6.71 -9.41 -25.77
C ALA A 287 -6.25 -10.02 -27.11
N GLN A 288 -5.73 -9.21 -28.03
CA GLN A 288 -5.16 -9.74 -29.26
C GLN A 288 -3.88 -10.56 -29.00
N ALA A 289 -2.99 -10.08 -28.13
CA ALA A 289 -1.82 -10.84 -27.69
C ALA A 289 -2.22 -12.18 -27.05
N TYR A 290 -3.28 -12.21 -26.24
CA TYR A 290 -3.84 -13.46 -25.72
C TYR A 290 -4.29 -14.41 -26.84
N ARG A 291 -5.08 -13.92 -27.81
CA ARG A 291 -5.56 -14.74 -28.94
C ARG A 291 -4.43 -15.26 -29.83
N ASN A 292 -3.32 -14.53 -29.90
CA ASN A 292 -2.11 -14.95 -30.62
C ASN A 292 -1.25 -15.96 -29.82
N GLY A 293 -1.56 -16.21 -28.55
CA GLY A 293 -0.71 -17.01 -27.66
C GLY A 293 0.55 -16.29 -27.16
N GLU A 294 0.57 -14.96 -27.22
CA GLU A 294 1.72 -14.11 -26.87
C GLU A 294 1.64 -13.59 -25.44
N LEU A 295 0.46 -13.54 -24.81
CA LEU A 295 0.30 -13.15 -23.40
C LEU A 295 0.68 -14.31 -22.46
N GLU A 296 1.88 -14.24 -21.91
CA GLU A 296 2.48 -15.30 -21.10
C GLU A 296 2.12 -15.20 -19.61
N GLU A 297 2.22 -14.00 -19.02
CA GLU A 297 1.94 -13.77 -17.60
C GLU A 297 1.27 -12.41 -17.38
N ALA A 298 0.47 -12.31 -16.32
CA ALA A 298 -0.03 -11.04 -15.81
C ALA A 298 -0.05 -11.06 -14.28
N PHE A 299 0.30 -9.93 -13.65
CA PHE A 299 0.29 -9.84 -12.19
C PHE A 299 0.11 -8.41 -11.68
N GLY A 300 -0.58 -8.30 -10.55
CA GLY A 300 -0.67 -7.07 -9.76
C GLY A 300 0.49 -6.93 -8.77
N THR A 301 0.89 -5.69 -8.47
CA THR A 301 1.93 -5.38 -7.48
C THR A 301 1.42 -4.39 -6.42
N GLY A 302 1.65 -4.68 -5.14
CA GLY A 302 1.32 -3.77 -4.05
C GLY A 302 1.68 -4.32 -2.67
N THR A 303 1.79 -3.47 -1.65
CA THR A 303 2.27 -3.85 -0.30
C THR A 303 1.54 -5.06 0.30
N ALA A 304 0.22 -5.16 0.12
CA ALA A 304 -0.60 -6.19 0.76
C ALA A 304 -0.24 -7.62 0.29
N ALA A 305 -0.27 -7.85 -1.03
CA ALA A 305 0.00 -9.15 -1.63
C ALA A 305 1.44 -9.33 -2.12
N VAL A 306 2.24 -8.26 -2.16
CA VAL A 306 3.54 -8.18 -2.84
C VAL A 306 3.39 -8.36 -4.35
N ILE A 307 3.13 -9.59 -4.79
CA ILE A 307 2.75 -9.98 -6.16
C ILE A 307 1.43 -10.74 -6.10
N SER A 308 0.48 -10.38 -6.96
CA SER A 308 -0.80 -11.07 -7.12
C SER A 308 -0.91 -11.58 -8.56
N PRO A 309 -0.61 -12.86 -8.82
CA PRO A 309 -0.74 -13.43 -10.16
C PRO A 309 -2.18 -13.33 -10.66
N ILE A 310 -2.36 -13.12 -11.97
CA ILE A 310 -3.68 -13.01 -12.60
C ILE A 310 -3.83 -14.18 -13.57
N GLY A 311 -4.83 -15.02 -13.31
CA GLY A 311 -5.08 -16.23 -14.12
C GLY A 311 -6.19 -16.05 -15.14
N GLU A 312 -7.04 -15.02 -14.98
CA GLU A 312 -8.14 -14.74 -15.90
C GLU A 312 -8.48 -13.25 -15.91
N PHE A 313 -8.69 -12.69 -17.11
CA PHE A 313 -9.48 -11.48 -17.29
C PHE A 313 -10.84 -11.82 -17.91
N LEU A 314 -11.92 -11.26 -17.36
CA LEU A 314 -13.17 -11.12 -18.09
C LEU A 314 -13.19 -9.78 -18.80
N TRP A 315 -13.06 -9.80 -20.12
CA TRP A 315 -13.21 -8.62 -20.95
C TRP A 315 -14.41 -8.78 -21.87
N GLN A 316 -15.41 -7.92 -21.69
CA GLN A 316 -16.72 -8.09 -22.31
C GLN A 316 -17.29 -9.46 -21.88
N ASP A 317 -17.63 -10.33 -22.82
CA ASP A 317 -18.12 -11.69 -22.56
C ASP A 317 -17.02 -12.75 -22.80
N GLU A 318 -15.78 -12.33 -23.07
CA GLU A 318 -14.64 -13.21 -23.32
C GLU A 318 -13.79 -13.41 -22.06
N LYS A 319 -13.42 -14.66 -21.81
CA LYS A 319 -12.46 -15.04 -20.78
C LYS A 319 -11.09 -15.19 -21.39
N LEU A 320 -10.15 -14.36 -20.94
CA LEU A 320 -8.75 -14.44 -21.30
C LEU A 320 -8.02 -15.23 -20.20
N VAL A 321 -7.86 -16.55 -20.41
CA VAL A 321 -7.25 -17.46 -19.40
C VAL A 321 -5.74 -17.48 -19.57
N ILE A 322 -5.01 -16.83 -18.68
CA ILE A 322 -3.57 -16.62 -18.79
C ILE A 322 -2.83 -17.77 -18.12
N ASN A 323 -1.83 -18.33 -18.80
CA ASN A 323 -0.98 -19.40 -18.28
C ASN A 323 -1.80 -20.56 -17.65
N ASN A 324 -2.89 -20.97 -18.31
CA ASN A 324 -3.83 -22.00 -17.82
C ASN A 324 -4.43 -21.72 -16.43
N GLY A 325 -4.47 -20.47 -15.99
CA GLY A 325 -4.92 -20.09 -14.65
C GLY A 325 -3.90 -20.42 -13.56
N GLU A 326 -2.63 -20.67 -13.91
CA GLU A 326 -1.54 -20.98 -13.00
C GLU A 326 -0.58 -19.80 -12.83
N THR A 327 0.14 -19.79 -11.72
CA THR A 327 1.14 -18.75 -11.44
C THR A 327 2.37 -18.94 -12.31
N GLY A 328 2.67 -17.92 -13.12
CA GLY A 328 3.83 -17.92 -14.00
C GLY A 328 5.17 -17.86 -13.24
N GLU A 329 6.23 -18.25 -13.95
CA GLU A 329 7.58 -18.37 -13.40
C GLU A 329 8.13 -17.01 -12.95
N LEU A 330 7.96 -15.97 -13.77
CA LEU A 330 8.45 -14.63 -13.45
C LEU A 330 7.72 -14.07 -12.23
N SER A 331 6.40 -14.20 -12.19
CA SER A 331 5.56 -13.76 -11.07
C SER A 331 6.01 -14.41 -9.75
N ARG A 332 6.30 -15.72 -9.78
CA ARG A 332 6.82 -16.47 -8.62
C ARG A 332 8.21 -16.00 -8.22
N LYS A 333 9.14 -15.90 -9.17
CA LYS A 333 10.52 -15.45 -8.92
C LYS A 333 10.56 -14.04 -8.30
N LEU A 334 9.72 -13.13 -8.79
CA LEU A 334 9.58 -11.78 -8.23
C LEU A 334 9.04 -11.80 -6.80
N TYR A 335 8.00 -12.60 -6.54
CA TYR A 335 7.46 -12.77 -5.19
C TYR A 335 8.51 -13.31 -4.22
N ASP A 336 9.15 -14.42 -4.58
CA ASP A 336 10.14 -15.11 -3.74
C ASP A 336 11.35 -14.21 -3.45
N THR A 337 11.83 -13.48 -4.46
CA THR A 337 12.96 -12.54 -4.28
C THR A 337 12.57 -11.38 -3.38
N LEU A 338 11.46 -10.69 -3.68
CA LEU A 338 11.09 -9.48 -2.97
C LEU A 338 10.71 -9.78 -1.52
N THR A 339 9.98 -10.87 -1.27
CA THR A 339 9.74 -11.34 0.10
C THR A 339 11.03 -11.81 0.76
N GLY A 340 11.92 -12.49 0.04
CA GLY A 340 13.25 -12.86 0.51
C GLY A 340 14.03 -11.64 1.05
N ILE A 341 14.02 -10.52 0.32
CA ILE A 341 14.65 -9.26 0.75
C ILE A 341 13.95 -8.74 2.01
N GLN A 342 12.61 -8.65 2.00
CA GLN A 342 11.81 -8.15 3.12
C GLN A 342 12.05 -8.92 4.44
N TYR A 343 12.22 -10.23 4.37
CA TYR A 343 12.51 -11.09 5.52
C TYR A 343 14.01 -11.22 5.84
N GLY A 344 14.90 -10.54 5.10
CA GLY A 344 16.35 -10.65 5.25
C GLY A 344 16.92 -12.04 4.93
N ARG A 345 16.23 -12.82 4.09
CA ARG A 345 16.62 -14.19 3.68
C ARG A 345 17.57 -14.21 2.49
N VAL A 346 17.52 -13.18 1.65
CA VAL A 346 18.41 -12.99 0.50
C VAL A 346 19.05 -11.61 0.58
N ALA A 347 20.15 -11.41 -0.15
CA ALA A 347 20.82 -10.13 -0.20
C ALA A 347 19.90 -9.03 -0.73
N ASP A 348 20.07 -7.83 -0.18
CA ASP A 348 19.41 -6.60 -0.61
C ASP A 348 20.41 -5.75 -1.38
N PRO A 349 20.55 -5.93 -2.70
CA PRO A 349 21.57 -5.24 -3.49
C PRO A 349 21.29 -3.73 -3.61
N PHE A 350 20.08 -3.27 -3.26
CA PHE A 350 19.66 -1.88 -3.42
C PHE A 350 19.60 -1.11 -2.09
N GLY A 351 19.85 -1.77 -0.96
CA GLY A 351 19.75 -1.14 0.37
C GLY A 351 18.32 -0.66 0.70
N TRP A 352 17.31 -1.42 0.29
CA TRP A 352 15.89 -1.13 0.51
C TRP A 352 15.39 -1.43 1.92
N THR A 353 16.06 -2.30 2.65
CA THR A 353 15.66 -2.73 3.99
C THR A 353 16.24 -1.81 5.04
N VAL A 354 15.38 -1.36 5.96
CA VAL A 354 15.78 -0.49 7.08
C VAL A 354 15.51 -1.22 8.38
N LYS A 355 16.57 -1.43 9.15
CA LYS A 355 16.48 -2.07 10.46
C LYS A 355 15.80 -1.15 11.48
N VAL A 356 14.92 -1.72 12.29
CA VAL A 356 14.38 -1.07 13.48
C VAL A 356 15.31 -1.38 14.64
N GLU A 357 16.11 -0.40 15.04
CA GLU A 357 17.10 -0.54 16.11
C GLU A 357 16.57 0.06 17.42
N LYS A 358 16.95 -0.55 18.55
CA LYS A 358 16.84 0.10 19.86
C LYS A 358 17.75 1.33 19.82
N PRO A 359 17.27 2.53 20.22
CA PRO A 359 18.16 3.67 20.41
C PRO A 359 19.34 3.20 21.27
N ALA A 360 20.57 3.49 20.84
CA ALA A 360 21.73 3.23 21.67
C ALA A 360 21.45 3.83 23.05
N ALA A 361 21.58 3.01 24.12
CA ALA A 361 21.45 3.53 25.47
C ALA A 361 22.36 4.75 25.56
N ALA A 362 21.79 5.92 25.87
CA ALA A 362 22.57 7.13 26.05
C ALA A 362 23.70 6.77 27.01
N LYS A 363 24.95 6.92 26.56
CA LYS A 363 26.11 6.77 27.44
C LYS A 363 25.91 7.81 28.54
N VAL A 364 25.61 7.32 29.75
CA VAL A 364 25.46 8.13 30.97
C VAL A 364 26.77 8.85 31.27
#